data_AF-V5KVR5-F1
#
_entry.id   AF-V5KVR5-F1
#
_cell.length_a   1.000
_cell.length_b   1.000
_cell.length_c   1.000
_cell.angle_alpha   90.00
_cell.angle_beta   90.00
_cell.angle_gamma   90.00
#
_symmetry.space_group_name_H-M   'P 1'
#
loop_
_entity.id
_entity.type
_entity.pdbx_description
1 polymer ?
#
loop_
_entity_poly.entity_id
_entity_poly.type
_entity_poly.pdbx_seq_one_letter_code
_entity_poly.pdbx_strand_id
1 'polypeptide(L)'
;VGGPSVSSCPDYYPSFDYLHLGELGDATDQLIARLAGDPSRPPEQVVLKTADRLAMTEFPIPAYELADIGRYFLGSIQYSSGCPYQCEFCDIPGLYGRNPRLKSPEQITAELDRLMACGLSGSVYFVDDNFIGNRKAALDLLPHLVEWQKRNGYEIRLSCEATLNIAKRPEILALMREAYFTTIFCGIETPE
;
A
#
# COMPACT_ATOMS: atom_id res chain seq x y z
N VAL A 1 13.22 13.42 4.46
CA VAL A 1 13.05 12.39 3.39
C VAL A 1 12.77 11.05 4.04
N GLY A 2 12.03 10.16 3.38
CA GLY A 2 11.65 8.86 3.94
C GLY A 2 11.26 7.88 2.84
N GLY A 3 10.62 6.76 3.22
CA GLY A 3 10.22 5.70 2.31
C GLY A 3 11.15 4.48 2.31
N PRO A 4 10.87 3.45 1.48
CA PRO A 4 11.57 2.17 1.52
C PRO A 4 13.08 2.29 1.29
N SER A 5 13.51 3.10 0.31
CA SER A 5 14.93 3.27 0.02
C SER A 5 15.71 3.89 1.19
N VAL A 6 15.15 4.91 1.84
CA VAL A 6 15.77 5.55 3.02
C VAL A 6 15.76 4.59 4.21
N SER A 7 14.68 3.83 4.38
CA SER A 7 14.53 2.86 5.46
C SER A 7 15.52 1.69 5.35
N SER A 8 15.82 1.24 4.12
CA SER A 8 16.79 0.18 3.85
C SER A 8 18.24 0.67 3.90
N CYS A 9 18.51 1.88 3.42
CA CYS A 9 19.87 2.40 3.24
C CYS A 9 20.00 3.88 3.71
N PRO A 10 19.81 4.18 5.00
CA PRO A 10 19.81 5.57 5.49
C PRO A 10 21.15 6.28 5.27
N ASP A 11 22.27 5.54 5.32
CA ASP A 11 23.62 6.07 5.13
C ASP A 11 23.86 6.67 3.73
N TYR A 12 22.98 6.38 2.76
CA TYR A 12 23.05 6.95 1.41
C TYR A 12 22.42 8.35 1.31
N TYR A 13 21.84 8.85 2.40
CA TYR A 13 21.14 10.14 2.46
C TYR A 13 21.77 11.13 3.46
N PRO A 14 23.11 11.34 3.48
CA PRO A 14 23.77 12.18 4.49
C PRO A 14 23.49 13.68 4.34
N SER A 15 23.02 14.12 3.17
CA SER A 15 22.77 15.54 2.86
C SER A 15 21.41 16.06 3.33
N PHE A 16 20.54 15.20 3.87
CA PHE A 16 19.21 15.58 4.30
C PHE A 16 19.15 15.86 5.80
N ASP A 17 18.38 16.86 6.20
CA ASP A 17 18.30 17.24 7.62
C ASP A 17 17.47 16.28 8.46
N TYR A 18 16.45 15.64 7.86
CA TYR A 18 15.56 14.70 8.53
C TYR A 18 15.43 13.41 7.71
N LEU A 19 15.71 12.28 8.34
CA LEU A 19 15.40 10.94 7.82
C LEU A 19 14.23 10.35 8.61
N HIS A 20 13.20 9.89 7.91
CA HIS A 20 12.10 9.12 8.48
C HIS A 20 12.22 7.67 8.01
N LEU A 21 12.40 6.75 8.95
CA LEU A 21 12.65 5.33 8.70
C LEU A 21 11.44 4.51 9.16
N GLY A 22 10.93 3.66 8.26
CA GLY A 22 9.76 2.83 8.49
C GLY A 22 8.45 3.47 8.02
N GLU A 23 7.36 2.80 8.35
CA GLU A 23 6.01 3.20 7.95
C GLU A 23 5.43 4.27 8.90
N LEU A 24 4.19 4.71 8.63
CA LEU A 24 3.46 5.60 9.53
C LEU A 24 3.33 5.00 10.94
N GLY A 25 3.46 5.85 11.95
CA GLY A 25 3.58 5.48 13.35
C GLY A 25 4.19 6.61 14.19
N ASP A 26 4.67 6.28 15.38
CA ASP A 26 5.19 7.21 16.39
C ASP A 26 6.26 8.20 15.86
N ALA A 27 7.16 7.75 14.99
CA ALA A 27 8.18 8.61 14.39
C ALA A 27 7.58 9.68 13.46
N THR A 28 6.40 9.44 12.88
CA THR A 28 5.68 10.40 12.06
C THR A 28 5.13 11.53 12.91
N ASP A 29 4.54 11.21 14.05
CA ASP A 29 4.03 12.18 15.02
C ASP A 29 5.17 13.02 15.60
N GLN A 30 6.30 12.39 15.92
CA GLN A 30 7.52 13.08 16.35
C GLN A 30 8.04 14.07 15.30
N LEU A 31 8.05 13.67 14.02
CA LEU A 31 8.45 14.57 12.92
C LEU A 31 7.53 15.78 12.85
N ILE A 32 6.22 15.56 12.83
CA ILE A 32 5.20 16.62 12.73
C ILE A 32 5.31 17.56 13.93
N ALA A 33 5.38 17.03 15.15
CA ALA A 33 5.51 17.83 16.37
C ALA A 33 6.77 18.70 16.36
N ARG A 34 7.89 18.16 15.85
CA ARG A 34 9.15 18.90 15.76
C ARG A 34 9.07 20.06 14.78
N LEU A 35 8.53 19.81 13.58
CA LEU A 35 8.36 20.85 12.56
C LEU A 35 7.34 21.92 12.95
N ALA A 36 6.28 21.53 13.68
CA ALA A 36 5.28 22.47 14.18
C ALA A 36 5.83 23.37 15.30
N GLY A 37 6.76 22.86 16.11
CA GLY A 37 7.42 23.63 17.17
C GLY A 37 8.51 24.57 16.66
N ASP A 38 9.41 24.06 15.81
CA ASP A 38 10.43 24.84 15.13
C ASP A 38 10.82 24.19 13.79
N PRO A 39 10.47 24.81 12.65
CA PRO A 39 10.82 24.31 11.33
C PRO A 39 12.24 24.71 10.89
N SER A 40 13.03 25.37 11.75
CA SER A 40 14.41 25.74 11.43
C SER A 40 15.29 24.51 11.18
N ARG A 41 16.33 24.69 10.37
CA ARG A 41 17.26 23.62 10.04
C ARG A 41 17.99 23.14 11.30
N PRO A 42 17.94 21.84 11.65
CA PRO A 42 18.64 21.33 12.82
C PRO A 42 20.17 21.41 12.63
N PRO A 43 20.94 21.53 13.72
CA PRO A 43 22.41 21.59 13.65
C PRO A 43 23.05 20.29 13.14
N GLU A 44 22.34 19.17 13.28
CA GLU A 44 22.77 17.83 12.87
C GLU A 44 21.57 17.08 12.25
N GLN A 45 21.86 16.06 11.44
CA GLN A 45 20.83 15.22 10.84
C GLN A 45 20.02 14.50 11.94
N VAL A 46 18.70 14.58 11.84
CA VAL A 46 17.77 13.92 12.74
C VAL A 46 17.23 12.66 12.08
N VAL A 47 17.46 11.50 12.70
CA VAL A 47 16.93 10.21 12.25
C VAL A 47 15.78 9.80 13.16
N LEU A 48 14.58 9.71 12.60
CA LEU A 48 13.36 9.29 13.27
C LEU A 48 12.99 7.90 12.75
N LYS A 49 13.01 6.90 13.63
CA LYS A 49 12.72 5.50 13.27
C LYS A 49 11.43 5.06 13.94
N THR A 50 10.46 4.61 13.13
CA THR A 50 9.19 4.09 13.63
C THR A 50 9.43 2.84 14.48
N ALA A 51 9.05 2.91 15.75
CA ALA A 51 9.04 1.76 16.66
C ALA A 51 7.62 1.18 16.74
N ASP A 52 6.63 2.06 16.90
CA ASP A 52 5.22 1.71 17.02
C ASP A 52 4.49 2.17 15.76
N ARG A 53 4.19 1.21 14.90
CA ARG A 53 3.49 1.47 13.63
C ARG A 53 2.01 1.74 13.90
N LEU A 54 1.47 2.75 13.25
CA LEU A 54 0.03 3.03 13.25
C LEU A 54 -0.72 1.83 12.67
N ALA A 55 -1.85 1.46 13.26
CA ALA A 55 -2.68 0.39 12.71
C ALA A 55 -3.22 0.83 11.35
N MET A 56 -3.24 -0.06 10.36
CA MET A 56 -3.75 0.27 9.02
C MET A 56 -5.23 0.69 9.03
N THR A 57 -6.00 0.20 10.00
CA THR A 57 -7.39 0.62 10.24
C THR A 57 -7.54 2.06 10.69
N GLU A 58 -6.46 2.69 11.15
CA GLU A 58 -6.42 4.10 11.57
C GLU A 58 -5.82 5.00 10.49
N PHE A 59 -5.39 4.45 9.34
CA PHE A 59 -4.89 5.27 8.25
C PHE A 59 -6.03 6.12 7.69
N PRO A 60 -5.83 7.44 7.55
CA PRO A 60 -6.81 8.28 6.88
C PRO A 60 -6.87 7.91 5.40
N ILE A 61 -8.02 8.20 4.76
CA ILE A 61 -8.08 8.21 3.30
C ILE A 61 -6.99 9.17 2.80
N PRO A 62 -6.12 8.75 1.87
CA PRO A 62 -5.12 9.66 1.31
C PRO A 62 -5.79 10.92 0.76
N ALA A 63 -5.13 12.07 0.91
CA ALA A 63 -5.63 13.35 0.44
C ALA A 63 -5.55 13.46 -1.10
N TYR A 64 -6.27 12.58 -1.80
CA TYR A 64 -6.25 12.44 -3.26
C TYR A 64 -6.63 13.75 -3.98
N GLU A 65 -7.40 14.62 -3.35
CA GLU A 65 -7.73 15.95 -3.87
C GLU A 65 -6.55 16.91 -3.98
N LEU A 66 -5.47 16.66 -3.23
CA LEU A 66 -4.24 17.44 -3.34
C LEU A 66 -3.37 16.98 -4.52
N ALA A 67 -3.67 15.81 -5.09
CA ALA A 67 -3.01 15.29 -6.28
C ALA A 67 -3.76 15.72 -7.55
N ASP A 68 -3.02 16.13 -8.57
CA ASP A 68 -3.58 16.31 -9.92
C ASP A 68 -3.72 14.94 -10.59
N ILE A 69 -4.79 14.22 -10.25
CA ILE A 69 -5.01 12.81 -10.62
C ILE A 69 -4.87 12.57 -12.13
N GLY A 70 -5.28 13.52 -12.97
CA GLY A 70 -5.18 13.42 -14.43
C GLY A 70 -3.74 13.33 -14.96
N ARG A 71 -2.72 13.63 -14.14
CA ARG A 71 -1.30 13.48 -14.49
C ARG A 71 -0.73 12.09 -14.21
N TYR A 72 -1.47 11.24 -13.50
CA TYR A 72 -1.00 9.92 -13.10
C TYR A 72 -1.58 8.84 -14.02
N PHE A 73 -0.76 7.85 -14.37
CA PHE A 73 -1.17 6.77 -15.27
C PHE A 73 -2.20 5.82 -14.63
N LEU A 74 -2.10 5.62 -13.31
CA LEU A 74 -2.93 4.68 -12.53
C LEU A 74 -3.24 5.32 -11.17
N GLY A 75 -4.41 4.99 -10.62
CA GLY A 75 -4.67 5.18 -9.20
C GLY A 75 -3.95 4.11 -8.37
N SER A 76 -3.66 4.41 -7.12
CA SER A 76 -3.00 3.47 -6.21
C SER A 76 -3.73 3.39 -4.89
N ILE A 77 -3.95 2.16 -4.43
CA ILE A 77 -4.52 1.85 -3.13
C ILE A 77 -3.63 0.80 -2.47
N GLN A 78 -3.43 0.93 -1.16
CA GLN A 78 -2.77 -0.10 -0.35
C GLN A 78 -3.81 -0.76 0.54
N TYR A 79 -4.01 -2.07 0.38
CA TYR A 79 -4.89 -2.85 1.24
C TYR A 79 -4.18 -3.41 2.46
N SER A 80 -2.98 -3.94 2.24
CA SER A 80 -2.16 -4.60 3.24
C SER A 80 -0.71 -4.12 3.19
N SER A 81 -0.03 -4.31 4.32
CA SER A 81 1.40 -4.01 4.46
C SER A 81 2.10 -5.15 5.18
N GLY A 82 3.21 -5.61 4.60
CA GLY A 82 3.96 -6.79 5.04
C GLY A 82 3.58 -8.06 4.30
N CYS A 83 4.48 -9.03 4.30
CA CYS A 83 4.34 -10.27 3.54
C CYS A 83 4.87 -11.46 4.36
N PRO A 84 4.15 -12.60 4.45
CA PRO A 84 4.58 -13.75 5.24
C PRO A 84 5.64 -14.60 4.55
N TYR A 85 5.85 -14.39 3.27
CA TYR A 85 6.86 -15.11 2.50
C TYR A 85 8.27 -14.63 2.87
N GLN A 86 9.25 -15.53 2.69
CA GLN A 86 10.64 -15.31 3.07
C GLN A 86 11.55 -15.47 1.85
N CYS A 87 11.18 -14.83 0.75
CA CYS A 87 12.01 -14.80 -0.45
C CYS A 87 13.35 -14.14 -0.10
N GLU A 88 14.47 -14.81 -0.40
CA GLU A 88 15.81 -14.39 0.05
C GLU A 88 16.26 -13.03 -0.54
N PHE A 89 15.72 -12.67 -1.69
CA PHE A 89 16.01 -11.43 -2.41
C PHE A 89 15.09 -10.27 -2.01
N CYS A 90 14.11 -10.49 -1.14
CA CYS A 90 13.03 -9.55 -0.85
C CYS A 90 13.26 -8.80 0.47
N ASP A 91 13.17 -7.48 0.43
CA ASP A 91 13.34 -6.58 1.59
C ASP A 91 12.02 -6.32 2.36
N ILE A 92 10.88 -6.70 1.78
CA ILE A 92 9.53 -6.48 2.33
C ILE A 92 9.38 -7.00 3.76
N PRO A 93 9.78 -8.25 4.12
CA PRO A 93 9.65 -8.71 5.51
C PRO A 93 10.50 -7.91 6.50
N GLY A 94 11.62 -7.34 6.05
CA GLY A 94 12.49 -6.48 6.86
C GLY A 94 11.91 -5.08 7.03
N LEU A 95 11.35 -4.51 5.97
CA LEU A 95 10.76 -3.17 5.96
C LEU A 95 9.38 -3.12 6.63
N TYR A 96 8.48 -3.99 6.20
CA TYR A 96 7.05 -3.96 6.52
C TYR A 96 6.60 -5.11 7.41
N GLY A 97 7.50 -6.02 7.75
CA GLY A 97 7.23 -7.12 8.68
C GLY A 97 6.60 -8.34 8.00
N ARG A 98 6.58 -9.45 8.75
CA ARG A 98 6.14 -10.77 8.27
C ARG A 98 4.64 -11.03 8.40
N ASN A 99 3.94 -10.27 9.24
CA ASN A 99 2.52 -10.45 9.46
C ASN A 99 1.78 -9.33 8.72
N PRO A 100 1.06 -9.64 7.61
CA PRO A 100 0.30 -8.64 6.89
C PRO A 100 -0.67 -7.93 7.82
N ARG A 101 -0.52 -6.62 7.93
CA ARG A 101 -1.50 -5.74 8.54
C ARG A 101 -2.48 -5.33 7.46
N LEU A 102 -3.73 -5.05 7.82
CA LEU A 102 -4.83 -4.93 6.87
C LEU A 102 -5.63 -3.67 7.16
N LYS A 103 -6.06 -2.98 6.09
CA LYS A 103 -7.22 -2.09 6.12
C LYS A 103 -8.50 -2.92 6.11
N SER A 104 -9.62 -2.32 6.49
CA SER A 104 -10.95 -2.94 6.34
C SER A 104 -11.47 -2.82 4.90
N PRO A 105 -12.37 -3.71 4.45
CA PRO A 105 -13.04 -3.57 3.15
C PRO A 105 -13.75 -2.22 2.95
N GLU A 106 -14.29 -1.64 4.03
CA GLU A 106 -14.94 -0.32 4.02
C GLU A 106 -13.94 0.80 3.73
N GLN A 107 -12.73 0.75 4.30
CA GLN A 107 -11.68 1.71 3.97
C GLN A 107 -11.29 1.63 2.49
N ILE A 108 -11.14 0.42 1.94
CA ILE A 108 -10.78 0.23 0.53
C ILE A 108 -11.86 0.77 -0.40
N THR A 109 -13.12 0.45 -0.14
CA THR A 109 -14.22 0.95 -0.95
C THR A 109 -14.40 2.47 -0.83
N ALA A 110 -14.14 3.06 0.34
CA ALA A 110 -14.14 4.51 0.53
C ALA A 110 -12.97 5.20 -0.19
N GLU A 111 -11.77 4.60 -0.20
CA GLU A 111 -10.62 5.10 -0.97
C GLU A 111 -10.88 5.06 -2.48
N LEU A 112 -11.51 4.00 -2.98
CA LEU A 112 -11.94 3.89 -4.37
C LEU A 112 -12.98 4.96 -4.73
N ASP A 113 -14.02 5.15 -3.89
CA ASP A 113 -15.02 6.20 -4.09
C ASP A 113 -14.35 7.60 -4.12
N ARG A 114 -13.37 7.83 -3.24
CA ARG A 114 -12.64 9.11 -3.18
C ARG A 114 -11.81 9.36 -4.43
N LEU A 115 -11.11 8.33 -4.92
CA LEU A 115 -10.34 8.41 -6.17
C LEU A 115 -11.24 8.76 -7.36
N MET A 116 -12.39 8.09 -7.49
CA MET A 116 -13.38 8.42 -8.54
C MET A 116 -13.90 9.85 -8.40
N ALA A 117 -14.21 10.30 -7.18
CA ALA A 117 -14.63 11.68 -6.92
C ALA A 117 -13.54 12.71 -7.25
N CYS A 118 -12.26 12.35 -7.18
CA CYS A 118 -11.13 13.18 -7.63
C CYS A 118 -10.89 13.10 -9.15
N GLY A 119 -11.75 12.42 -9.91
CA GLY A 119 -11.65 12.33 -11.37
C GLY A 119 -10.76 11.21 -11.87
N LEU A 120 -10.39 10.23 -11.03
CA LEU A 120 -9.72 9.03 -11.52
C LEU A 120 -10.66 8.30 -12.49
N SER A 121 -10.16 8.01 -13.68
CA SER A 121 -10.80 7.11 -14.63
C SER A 121 -9.78 6.07 -15.09
N GLY A 122 -10.24 4.87 -15.42
CA GLY A 122 -9.35 3.82 -15.93
C GLY A 122 -9.00 2.75 -14.90
N SER A 123 -7.80 2.78 -14.33
CA SER A 123 -7.29 1.64 -13.54
C SER A 123 -6.71 2.02 -12.18
N VAL A 124 -6.95 1.15 -11.19
CA VAL A 124 -6.37 1.20 -9.86
C VAL A 124 -5.48 -0.01 -9.65
N TYR A 125 -4.25 0.25 -9.20
CA TYR A 125 -3.30 -0.78 -8.80
C TYR A 125 -3.26 -0.90 -7.27
N PHE A 126 -3.52 -2.11 -6.77
CA PHE A 126 -3.24 -2.48 -5.38
C PHE A 126 -1.74 -2.63 -5.22
N VAL A 127 -1.12 -1.72 -4.47
CA VAL A 127 0.35 -1.64 -4.30
C VAL A 127 0.89 -2.64 -3.28
N ASP A 128 0.03 -3.51 -2.76
CA ASP A 128 0.38 -4.63 -1.90
C ASP A 128 1.44 -5.54 -2.53
N ASP A 129 2.50 -5.85 -1.79
CA ASP A 129 3.57 -6.76 -2.25
C ASP A 129 3.06 -8.18 -2.54
N ASN A 130 1.92 -8.55 -1.94
CA ASN A 130 1.18 -9.76 -2.30
C ASN A 130 -0.28 -9.65 -1.85
N PHE A 131 -1.17 -9.35 -2.79
CA PHE A 131 -2.61 -9.20 -2.53
C PHE A 131 -3.25 -10.44 -1.90
N ILE A 132 -2.74 -11.64 -2.21
CA ILE A 132 -3.21 -12.91 -1.62
C ILE A 132 -2.32 -13.41 -0.47
N GLY A 133 -1.41 -12.57 0.05
CA GLY A 133 -0.51 -12.89 1.15
C GLY A 133 -1.27 -13.35 2.40
N ASN A 134 -2.48 -12.82 2.62
CA ASN A 134 -3.45 -13.36 3.56
C ASN A 134 -4.72 -13.81 2.83
N ARG A 135 -4.81 -15.12 2.54
CA ARG A 135 -5.93 -15.71 1.81
C ARG A 135 -7.30 -15.39 2.42
N LYS A 136 -7.41 -15.47 3.74
CA LYS A 136 -8.69 -15.24 4.43
C LYS A 136 -9.13 -13.79 4.22
N ALA A 137 -8.17 -12.86 4.31
CA ALA A 137 -8.40 -11.44 4.11
C ALA A 137 -8.75 -11.11 2.64
N ALA A 138 -8.15 -11.79 1.66
CA ALA A 138 -8.52 -11.61 0.26
C ALA A 138 -9.96 -12.08 -0.01
N LEU A 139 -10.36 -13.22 0.55
CA LEU A 139 -11.74 -13.74 0.43
C LEU A 139 -12.78 -12.88 1.18
N ASP A 140 -12.34 -12.12 2.18
CA ASP A 140 -13.18 -11.15 2.90
C ASP A 140 -13.36 -9.87 2.09
N LEU A 141 -12.29 -9.33 1.49
CA LEU A 141 -12.33 -8.09 0.70
C LEU A 141 -13.04 -8.26 -0.65
N LEU A 142 -12.79 -9.35 -1.38
CA LEU A 142 -13.22 -9.48 -2.77
C LEU A 142 -14.75 -9.35 -2.98
N PRO A 143 -15.63 -9.93 -2.14
CA PRO A 143 -17.07 -9.70 -2.25
C PRO A 143 -17.46 -8.22 -2.17
N HIS A 144 -16.78 -7.43 -1.33
CA HIS A 144 -17.03 -5.99 -1.23
C HIS A 144 -16.61 -5.27 -2.53
N LEU A 145 -15.50 -5.67 -3.14
CA LEU A 145 -15.07 -5.13 -4.43
C LEU A 145 -16.03 -5.50 -5.57
N VAL A 146 -16.58 -6.72 -5.57
CA VAL A 146 -17.60 -7.14 -6.55
C VAL A 146 -18.84 -6.24 -6.46
N GLU A 147 -19.38 -6.04 -5.25
CA GLU A 147 -20.55 -5.18 -5.06
C GLU A 147 -20.23 -3.70 -5.36
N TRP A 148 -19.02 -3.25 -5.03
CA TRP A 148 -18.50 -1.93 -5.37
C TRP A 148 -18.42 -1.72 -6.90
N GLN A 149 -18.00 -2.72 -7.66
CA GLN A 149 -17.97 -2.61 -9.12
C GLN A 149 -19.36 -2.58 -9.73
N LYS A 150 -20.28 -3.43 -9.25
CA LYS A 150 -21.67 -3.49 -9.73
C LYS A 150 -22.38 -2.15 -9.58
N ARG A 151 -22.26 -1.51 -8.41
CA ARG A 151 -22.89 -0.20 -8.15
C ARG A 151 -22.28 0.93 -8.99
N ASN A 152 -21.01 0.80 -9.37
CA ASN A 152 -20.27 1.81 -10.14
C ASN A 152 -20.15 1.45 -11.63
N GLY A 153 -20.94 0.49 -12.13
CA GLY A 153 -21.00 0.18 -13.56
C GLY A 153 -19.71 -0.39 -14.16
N TYR A 154 -18.80 -0.94 -13.34
CA TYR A 154 -17.52 -1.51 -13.77
C TYR A 154 -16.58 -0.50 -14.47
N GLU A 155 -16.59 0.77 -14.06
CA GLU A 155 -15.77 1.81 -14.70
C GLU A 155 -14.26 1.68 -14.39
N ILE A 156 -13.89 1.03 -13.28
CA ILE A 156 -12.50 0.94 -12.82
C ILE A 156 -11.95 -0.47 -13.02
N ARG A 157 -10.84 -0.60 -13.73
CA ARG A 157 -10.08 -1.85 -13.84
C ARG A 157 -9.14 -2.01 -12.67
N LEU A 158 -9.23 -3.13 -11.97
CA LEU A 158 -8.34 -3.42 -10.84
C LEU A 158 -7.11 -4.20 -11.30
N SER A 159 -5.99 -4.00 -10.62
CA SER A 159 -4.75 -4.71 -10.84
C SER A 159 -4.01 -4.91 -9.52
N CYS A 160 -3.20 -5.95 -9.40
CA CYS A 160 -2.41 -6.19 -8.20
C CYS A 160 -1.17 -7.04 -8.49
N GLU A 161 -0.32 -7.16 -7.48
CA GLU A 161 0.72 -8.18 -7.40
C GLU A 161 0.25 -9.38 -6.56
N ALA A 162 0.63 -10.59 -6.99
CA ALA A 162 0.34 -11.82 -6.27
C ALA A 162 1.40 -12.89 -6.54
N THR A 163 1.60 -13.80 -5.61
CA THR A 163 2.46 -14.97 -5.85
C THR A 163 1.77 -16.01 -6.74
N LEU A 164 2.56 -16.83 -7.45
CA LEU A 164 2.06 -17.90 -8.34
C LEU A 164 1.12 -18.91 -7.65
N ASN A 165 1.15 -18.98 -6.32
CA ASN A 165 0.21 -19.75 -5.51
C ASN A 165 -1.27 -19.41 -5.80
N ILE A 166 -1.55 -18.22 -6.36
CA ILE A 166 -2.89 -17.83 -6.80
C ILE A 166 -3.47 -18.77 -7.85
N ALA A 167 -2.64 -19.40 -8.69
CA ALA A 167 -3.08 -20.37 -9.70
C ALA A 167 -3.77 -21.60 -9.08
N LYS A 168 -3.48 -21.89 -7.81
CA LYS A 168 -4.11 -22.98 -7.04
C LYS A 168 -5.38 -22.52 -6.30
N ARG A 169 -5.91 -21.33 -6.62
CA ARG A 169 -7.04 -20.69 -5.94
C ARG A 169 -8.09 -20.22 -6.96
N PRO A 170 -8.73 -21.13 -7.71
CA PRO A 170 -9.76 -20.76 -8.69
C PRO A 170 -10.92 -19.97 -8.06
N GLU A 171 -11.21 -20.18 -6.77
CA GLU A 171 -12.23 -19.44 -6.03
C GLU A 171 -11.90 -17.94 -5.88
N ILE A 172 -10.62 -17.61 -5.67
CA ILE A 172 -10.14 -16.23 -5.58
C ILE A 172 -10.12 -15.60 -6.97
N LEU A 173 -9.60 -16.33 -7.96
CA LEU A 173 -9.53 -15.85 -9.35
C LEU A 173 -10.93 -15.57 -9.92
N ALA A 174 -11.93 -16.41 -9.58
CA ALA A 174 -13.31 -16.18 -9.96
C ALA A 174 -13.83 -14.85 -9.37
N LEU A 175 -13.64 -14.61 -8.08
CA LEU A 175 -14.06 -13.36 -7.45
C LEU A 175 -13.28 -12.14 -7.98
N MET A 176 -11.99 -12.27 -8.25
CA MET A 176 -11.18 -11.21 -8.88
C MET A 176 -11.72 -10.86 -10.27
N ARG A 177 -12.11 -11.85 -11.08
CA ARG A 177 -12.77 -11.62 -12.36
C ARG A 177 -14.09 -10.86 -12.17
N GLU A 178 -14.93 -11.28 -11.23
CA GLU A 178 -16.19 -10.59 -10.92
C GLU A 178 -15.97 -9.16 -10.36
N ALA A 179 -14.83 -8.90 -9.72
CA ALA A 179 -14.40 -7.58 -9.25
C ALA A 179 -13.62 -6.78 -10.31
N TYR A 180 -13.58 -7.27 -11.55
CA TYR A 180 -12.92 -6.63 -12.69
C TYR A 180 -11.42 -6.36 -12.51
N PHE A 181 -10.74 -7.32 -11.89
CA PHE A 181 -9.28 -7.41 -12.01
C PHE A 181 -8.92 -7.84 -13.44
N THR A 182 -8.20 -6.97 -14.15
CA THR A 182 -7.77 -7.22 -15.54
C THR A 182 -6.31 -7.60 -15.65
N THR A 183 -5.51 -7.37 -14.61
CA THR A 183 -4.08 -7.65 -14.62
C THR A 183 -3.60 -8.10 -13.25
N ILE A 184 -2.79 -9.16 -13.25
CA ILE A 184 -2.11 -9.66 -12.05
C ILE A 184 -0.63 -9.75 -12.40
N PHE A 185 0.20 -8.96 -11.73
CA PHE A 185 1.64 -9.15 -11.78
C PHE A 185 1.99 -10.36 -10.90
N CYS A 186 2.60 -11.37 -11.51
CA CYS A 186 2.87 -12.64 -10.82
C CYS A 186 4.38 -12.85 -10.67
N GLY A 187 4.85 -12.86 -9.42
CA GLY A 187 6.22 -13.26 -9.07
C GLY A 187 6.41 -14.76 -9.29
N ILE A 188 6.98 -15.15 -10.43
CA ILE A 188 7.37 -16.54 -10.74
C ILE A 188 8.77 -16.84 -10.19
N GLU A 189 9.65 -15.82 -10.17
CA GLU A 189 11.04 -15.84 -9.72
C GLU A 189 11.95 -16.78 -10.51
N THR A 190 11.85 -18.09 -10.24
CA THR A 190 12.63 -19.13 -10.91
C THR A 190 11.73 -20.36 -11.14
N PRO A 191 11.75 -20.97 -12.33
CA PRO A 191 10.89 -22.10 -12.68
C PRO A 191 11.37 -23.46 -12.12
N GLU A 192 12.52 -23.50 -11.42
CA GLU A 192 13.14 -24.71 -10.87
C GLU A 192 12.58 -25.12 -9.50
#